data_AF-A0A5J4YTA5-F1
#
_entry.id   AF-A0A5J4YTA5-F1
#
_cell.length_a   1.000
_cell.length_b   1.000
_cell.length_c   1.000
_cell.angle_alpha   90.00
_cell.angle_beta   90.00
_cell.angle_gamma   90.00
#
_symmetry.space_group_name_H-M   'P 1'
#
loop_
_entity.id
_entity.type
_entity.pdbx_description
1 polymer ?
#
loop_
_entity_poly.entity_id
_entity_poly.type
_entity_poly.pdbx_seq_one_letter_code
_entity_poly.pdbx_strand_id
1 'polypeptide(L)'
;MVNVFAGSPLDRQNNARAEDKVRDRVDEPLAAALSEEHVAVLTHSLKFVLVETATDLRVVWLRRKTSLGEQLALSGTLPWLALGEEKNESDHRSKKLAVLSTLGDEAELLEHVGALLRDDDVVTDFRHGKLLVKDLRSAAMGAEKVLSHAEAAICAHARSLFEFHRRFRFCGLCGAEMRASHGASRRVCSRNAVGEASKPVPIGDAHELEQNCPGVVFPRTDPVVITAVRHPTEKMLLLARSARFQPNLYSCVAGFMEHGESIEEAVQRETLEETGVAVHSIKYHSSQPWPFPYSLMIGCMATASAAEITIDEKEIEAAAWFSLDELQGAINHSESVALRVPPPGAIAGVLIRDLVEKMRAE
;
A
#
# COMPACT_ATOMS: atom_id res chain seq x y z
N MET A 1 18.59 -6.08 9.51
CA MET A 1 18.88 -4.92 8.62
C MET A 1 17.83 -3.81 8.71
N VAL A 2 18.23 -2.56 8.45
CA VAL A 2 17.43 -1.36 8.81
C VAL A 2 17.24 -0.43 7.60
N ASN A 3 16.02 0.05 7.38
CA ASN A 3 15.61 1.06 6.39
C ASN A 3 15.05 2.29 7.13
N VAL A 4 15.31 3.52 6.69
CA VAL A 4 14.99 4.75 7.44
C VAL A 4 14.30 5.80 6.57
N PHE A 5 13.18 6.34 7.03
CA PHE A 5 12.38 7.36 6.35
C PHE A 5 12.33 8.70 7.08
N ALA A 6 12.96 9.72 6.50
CA ALA A 6 13.01 11.07 7.01
C ALA A 6 11.69 11.87 6.82
N GLY A 7 10.53 11.20 6.79
CA GLY A 7 9.21 11.78 6.55
C GLY A 7 8.59 11.40 5.19
N SER A 8 9.40 10.95 4.24
CA SER A 8 8.92 10.39 2.97
C SER A 8 9.88 9.30 2.44
N PRO A 9 9.36 8.20 1.86
CA PRO A 9 10.19 7.23 1.13
C PRO A 9 10.95 7.83 -0.06
N LEU A 10 10.53 9.01 -0.56
CA LEU A 10 11.12 9.65 -1.74
C LEU A 10 12.35 10.51 -1.40
N ASP A 11 12.56 10.89 -0.14
CA ASP A 11 13.65 11.77 0.26
C ASP A 11 14.94 11.00 0.57
N ARG A 12 15.57 10.45 -0.47
CA ARG A 12 16.72 9.55 -0.32
C ARG A 12 17.90 10.16 0.44
N GLN A 13 18.17 11.46 0.27
CA GLN A 13 19.30 12.11 0.94
C GLN A 13 19.05 12.27 2.43
N ASN A 14 17.85 12.70 2.84
CA ASN A 14 17.53 12.78 4.25
C ASN A 14 17.36 11.39 4.88
N ASN A 15 16.87 10.40 4.11
CA ASN A 15 16.80 9.00 4.53
C ASN A 15 18.20 8.44 4.84
N ALA A 16 19.17 8.63 3.94
CA ALA A 16 20.56 8.18 4.15
C ALA A 16 21.20 8.86 5.37
N ARG A 17 21.07 10.19 5.48
CA ARG A 17 21.57 10.94 6.65
C ARG A 17 20.90 10.51 7.95
N ALA A 18 19.63 10.14 7.89
CA ALA A 18 18.92 9.60 9.04
C ALA A 18 19.43 8.20 9.37
N GLU A 19 19.64 7.32 8.39
CA GLU A 19 20.20 5.97 8.57
C GLU A 19 21.53 5.98 9.33
N ASP A 20 22.48 6.82 8.92
CA ASP A 20 23.78 6.96 9.62
C ASP A 20 23.59 7.36 11.09
N LYS A 21 22.73 8.37 11.33
CA LYS A 21 22.42 8.84 12.69
C LYS A 21 21.69 7.80 13.54
N VAL A 22 20.91 6.90 12.92
CA VAL A 22 20.23 5.84 13.68
C VAL A 22 21.24 4.79 14.09
N ARG A 23 22.11 4.35 13.19
CA ARG A 23 23.14 3.34 13.50
C ARG A 23 23.98 3.75 14.72
N ASP A 24 24.25 5.03 14.87
CA ASP A 24 24.98 5.59 16.01
C ASP A 24 24.16 5.66 17.33
N ARG A 25 22.84 5.44 17.29
CA ARG A 25 21.88 5.66 18.40
C ARG A 25 21.02 4.45 18.76
N VAL A 26 21.09 3.35 18.03
CA VAL A 26 20.40 2.11 18.40
C VAL A 26 21.14 1.51 19.60
N ASP A 27 20.53 1.55 20.78
CA ASP A 27 21.08 0.93 21.99
C ASP A 27 21.29 -0.59 21.81
N GLU A 28 22.28 -1.18 22.51
CA GLU A 28 22.65 -2.60 22.42
C GLU A 28 21.46 -3.59 22.41
N PRO A 29 20.38 -3.41 23.22
CA PRO A 29 19.24 -4.34 23.21
C PRO A 29 18.45 -4.31 21.89
N LEU A 30 18.29 -3.13 21.29
CA LEU A 30 17.59 -2.97 20.01
C LEU A 30 18.47 -3.44 18.86
N ALA A 31 19.79 -3.21 18.94
CA ALA A 31 20.76 -3.74 17.99
C ALA A 31 20.81 -5.28 18.03
N ALA A 32 20.70 -5.88 19.22
CA ALA A 32 20.64 -7.33 19.41
C ALA A 32 19.32 -7.94 18.90
N ALA A 33 18.19 -7.23 19.03
CA ALA A 33 16.90 -7.64 18.44
C ALA A 33 16.90 -7.52 16.90
N LEU A 34 17.67 -6.59 16.35
CA LEU A 34 17.86 -6.35 14.92
C LEU A 34 18.94 -7.28 14.33
N SER A 35 18.72 -8.60 14.35
CA SER A 35 19.62 -9.53 13.63
C SER A 35 19.68 -9.22 12.12
N GLU A 36 20.65 -9.81 11.40
CA GLU A 36 20.78 -9.65 9.94
C GLU A 36 19.50 -10.05 9.18
N GLU A 37 18.68 -10.94 9.76
CA GLU A 37 17.49 -11.52 9.15
C GLU A 37 16.22 -10.66 9.28
N HIS A 38 16.22 -9.63 10.13
CA HIS A 38 15.03 -8.81 10.35
C HIS A 38 15.00 -7.55 9.50
N VAL A 39 13.82 -7.17 8.99
CA VAL A 39 13.60 -5.92 8.24
C VAL A 39 13.00 -4.85 9.14
N ALA A 40 13.77 -3.78 9.39
CA ALA A 40 13.28 -2.62 10.13
C ALA A 40 13.02 -1.40 9.27
N VAL A 41 11.97 -0.66 9.63
CA VAL A 41 11.62 0.63 9.04
C VAL A 41 11.53 1.67 10.16
N LEU A 42 12.48 2.59 10.15
CA LEU A 42 12.53 3.74 11.04
C LEU A 42 11.95 4.98 10.35
N THR A 43 11.58 5.99 11.13
CA THR A 43 11.33 7.34 10.59
C THR A 43 12.27 8.38 11.22
N HIS A 44 12.27 9.62 10.71
CA HIS A 44 13.18 10.73 11.14
C HIS A 44 13.28 10.94 12.65
N SER A 45 12.26 10.55 13.41
CA SER A 45 12.23 10.66 14.87
C SER A 45 12.96 9.52 15.59
N LEU A 46 13.60 8.59 14.85
CA LEU A 46 14.37 7.43 15.35
C LEU A 46 13.56 6.42 16.19
N LYS A 47 12.23 6.47 16.11
CA LYS A 47 11.39 5.81 17.11
C LYS A 47 10.85 4.44 16.72
N PHE A 48 11.19 3.89 15.55
CA PHE A 48 10.45 2.76 14.96
C PHE A 48 11.31 1.62 14.47
N VAL A 49 11.14 0.43 15.04
CA VAL A 49 11.76 -0.78 14.53
C VAL A 49 10.66 -1.74 14.16
N LEU A 50 10.50 -1.94 12.85
CA LEU A 50 9.80 -3.10 12.36
C LEU A 50 10.74 -4.31 12.41
N VAL A 51 10.22 -5.48 12.70
CA VAL A 51 11.00 -6.73 12.76
C VAL A 51 10.18 -7.74 11.98
N GLU A 52 10.78 -8.41 11.00
CA GLU A 52 10.06 -9.27 10.05
C GLU A 52 9.36 -10.45 10.75
N THR A 53 8.02 -10.49 10.77
CA THR A 53 7.27 -11.70 11.19
C THR A 53 5.89 -11.93 10.50
N ALA A 54 5.31 -11.04 9.66
CA ALA A 54 3.85 -11.09 9.41
C ALA A 54 3.28 -10.59 8.04
N THR A 55 1.98 -10.85 7.77
CA THR A 55 1.27 -10.80 6.46
C THR A 55 0.28 -9.64 6.23
N ASP A 56 -0.15 -8.88 7.24
CA ASP A 56 -1.10 -7.76 7.08
C ASP A 56 -0.74 -6.52 7.90
N LEU A 57 -1.01 -5.32 7.37
CA LEU A 57 -0.79 -4.05 8.09
C LEU A 57 -2.12 -3.52 8.64
N ARG A 58 -2.23 -3.47 9.97
CA ARG A 58 -3.30 -2.79 10.70
C ARG A 58 -2.76 -1.47 11.26
N VAL A 59 -3.63 -0.50 11.47
CA VAL A 59 -3.25 0.77 12.10
C VAL A 59 -4.00 0.86 13.42
N VAL A 60 -3.25 1.04 14.51
CA VAL A 60 -3.76 1.04 15.88
C VAL A 60 -3.40 2.37 16.52
N TRP A 61 -4.41 3.20 16.78
CA TRP A 61 -4.17 4.54 17.31
C TRP A 61 -4.11 4.56 18.83
N LEU A 62 -3.08 5.20 19.37
CA LEU A 62 -2.80 5.22 20.80
C LEU A 62 -2.32 6.59 21.25
N ARG A 63 -2.63 6.94 22.50
CA ARG A 63 -2.10 8.12 23.18
C ARG A 63 -1.57 7.66 24.53
N ARG A 64 -0.24 7.75 24.74
CA ARG A 64 0.41 7.32 25.98
C ARG A 64 1.67 8.13 26.23
N LYS A 65 2.02 8.31 27.52
CA LYS A 65 3.25 8.97 27.99
C LYS A 65 4.51 8.11 27.81
N THR A 66 4.39 6.78 27.85
CA THR A 66 5.48 5.79 27.68
C THR A 66 5.34 4.98 26.38
N SER A 67 6.43 4.34 25.97
CA SER A 67 6.65 3.79 24.62
C SER A 67 6.10 2.36 24.47
N LEU A 68 4.83 2.23 24.03
CA LEU A 68 4.30 0.91 23.62
C LEU A 68 5.17 0.25 22.54
N GLY A 69 5.82 1.05 21.69
CA GLY A 69 6.77 0.54 20.70
C GLY A 69 7.93 -0.23 21.33
N GLU A 70 8.56 0.31 22.37
CA GLU A 70 9.62 -0.41 23.10
C GLU A 70 9.09 -1.71 23.71
N GLN A 71 7.89 -1.70 24.28
CA GLN A 71 7.26 -2.89 24.84
C GLN A 71 6.95 -3.96 23.77
N LEU A 72 6.47 -3.55 22.59
CA LEU A 72 6.23 -4.44 21.45
C LEU A 72 7.54 -4.99 20.86
N ALA A 73 8.60 -4.18 20.82
CA ALA A 73 9.93 -4.65 20.39
C ALA A 73 10.49 -5.70 21.38
N LEU A 74 10.31 -5.48 22.68
CA LEU A 74 10.72 -6.42 23.72
C LEU A 74 9.88 -7.71 23.74
N SER A 75 8.60 -7.63 23.37
CA SER A 75 7.74 -8.83 23.31
C SER A 75 8.06 -9.71 22.11
N GLY A 76 8.61 -9.16 21.01
CA GLY A 76 8.98 -9.91 19.81
C GLY A 76 7.78 -10.50 19.04
N THR A 77 6.56 -10.16 19.44
CA THR A 77 5.34 -10.86 18.97
C THR A 77 4.73 -10.27 17.71
N LEU A 78 4.85 -8.95 17.47
CA LEU A 78 4.21 -8.26 16.35
C LEU A 78 5.11 -7.13 15.80
N PRO A 79 5.26 -6.98 14.47
CA PRO A 79 5.95 -5.83 13.90
C PRO A 79 5.11 -4.56 14.08
N TRP A 80 5.73 -3.44 14.42
CA TRP A 80 5.06 -2.15 14.57
C TRP A 80 5.88 -0.98 14.00
N LEU A 81 5.16 0.05 13.55
CA LEU A 81 5.67 1.30 13.01
C LEU A 81 4.96 2.42 13.74
N ALA A 82 5.62 3.46 14.21
CA ALA A 82 4.92 4.68 14.57
C ALA A 82 5.23 5.82 13.60
N LEU A 83 4.31 6.77 13.57
CA LEU A 83 4.10 7.64 12.43
C LEU A 83 4.42 9.10 12.77
N GLY A 84 4.58 9.41 14.07
CA GLY A 84 5.02 10.71 14.54
C GLY A 84 4.70 10.97 16.01
N GLU A 85 5.19 12.09 16.51
CA GLU A 85 4.79 12.70 17.78
C GLU A 85 3.83 13.86 17.50
N GLU A 86 2.64 13.85 18.09
CA GLU A 86 1.81 15.04 18.17
C GLU A 86 2.32 15.89 19.34
N LYS A 87 2.72 17.13 19.04
CA LYS A 87 2.93 18.15 20.07
C LYS A 87 1.59 18.79 20.38
N ASN A 88 1.02 18.52 21.55
CA ASN A 88 -0.04 19.36 22.10
C ASN A 88 0.56 20.32 23.16
N GLU A 89 0.06 21.55 23.18
CA GLU A 89 0.66 22.75 23.78
C GLU A 89 0.69 22.79 25.33
N SER A 90 0.40 21.70 26.04
CA SER A 90 0.33 21.68 27.51
C SER A 90 0.86 20.41 28.19
N ASP A 91 2.04 19.94 27.77
CA ASP A 91 2.95 19.08 28.57
C ASP A 91 2.89 17.54 28.38
N HIS A 92 2.16 16.98 27.41
CA HIS A 92 2.24 15.54 27.12
C HIS A 92 2.31 15.22 25.62
N ARG A 93 3.41 14.58 25.18
CA ARG A 93 3.61 14.15 23.78
C ARG A 93 2.77 12.89 23.51
N SER A 94 1.92 12.90 22.49
CA SER A 94 1.22 11.69 22.00
C SER A 94 1.98 11.10 20.80
N LYS A 95 1.98 9.78 20.62
CA LYS A 95 2.61 9.09 19.48
C LYS A 95 1.57 8.33 18.68
N LYS A 96 1.46 8.55 17.37
CA LYS A 96 0.59 7.73 16.50
C LYS A 96 1.30 6.43 16.13
N LEU A 97 0.66 5.27 16.33
CA LEU A 97 1.21 3.93 16.03
C LEU A 97 0.43 3.24 14.89
N ALA A 98 1.10 2.34 14.20
CA ALA A 98 0.60 1.39 13.23
C ALA A 98 1.22 0.02 13.55
N VAL A 99 0.45 -1.06 13.45
CA VAL A 99 0.87 -2.40 13.88
C VAL A 99 0.63 -3.38 12.74
N LEU A 100 1.67 -4.03 12.24
CA LEU A 100 1.49 -5.16 11.34
C LEU A 100 1.15 -6.39 12.16
N SER A 101 0.22 -7.19 11.66
CA SER A 101 -0.22 -8.39 12.33
C SER A 101 -0.58 -9.46 11.31
N THR A 102 -0.26 -10.71 11.62
CA THR A 102 -0.81 -11.90 10.96
C THR A 102 -2.20 -12.26 11.50
N LEU A 103 -2.62 -11.65 12.60
CA LEU A 103 -3.90 -11.94 13.22
C LEU A 103 -5.00 -11.43 12.29
N GLY A 104 -5.71 -12.38 11.70
CA GLY A 104 -6.84 -12.08 10.81
C GLY A 104 -8.00 -11.45 11.57
N ASP A 105 -8.11 -11.74 12.86
CA ASP A 105 -9.17 -11.26 13.74
C ASP A 105 -8.76 -9.99 14.50
N GLU A 106 -9.66 -9.00 14.48
CA GLU A 106 -9.49 -7.74 15.17
C GLU A 106 -9.52 -7.93 16.69
N ALA A 107 -10.36 -8.82 17.21
CA ALA A 107 -10.48 -9.04 18.65
C ALA A 107 -9.20 -9.65 19.24
N GLU A 108 -8.56 -10.58 18.52
CA GLU A 108 -7.27 -11.16 18.91
C GLU A 108 -6.15 -10.11 18.92
N LEU A 109 -6.10 -9.22 17.91
CA LEU A 109 -5.14 -8.11 17.90
C LEU A 109 -5.40 -7.13 19.04
N LEU A 110 -6.66 -6.81 19.32
CA LEU A 110 -7.07 -5.95 20.43
C LEU A 110 -6.72 -6.57 21.78
N GLU A 111 -6.91 -7.87 21.95
CA GLU A 111 -6.52 -8.60 23.16
C GLU A 111 -5.00 -8.59 23.35
N HIS A 112 -4.25 -8.85 22.28
CA HIS A 112 -2.79 -8.87 22.33
C HIS A 112 -2.19 -7.49 22.62
N VAL A 113 -2.66 -6.45 21.91
CA VAL A 113 -2.24 -5.07 22.15
C VAL A 113 -2.75 -4.56 23.50
N GLY A 114 -3.99 -4.91 23.86
CA GLY A 114 -4.59 -4.59 25.16
C GLY A 114 -3.84 -5.23 26.33
N ALA A 115 -3.34 -6.47 26.16
CA ALA A 115 -2.54 -7.16 27.16
C ALA A 115 -1.24 -6.42 27.49
N LEU A 116 -0.62 -5.79 26.50
CA LEU A 116 0.59 -4.97 26.63
C LEU A 116 0.31 -3.58 27.21
N LEU A 117 -0.95 -3.13 27.19
CA LEU A 117 -1.37 -1.79 27.60
C LEU A 117 -1.83 -1.69 29.05
N ARG A 118 -1.76 -2.77 29.85
CA ARG A 118 -2.30 -2.87 31.23
C ARG A 118 -1.54 -2.06 32.31
N ASP A 119 -0.85 -1.00 31.95
CA ASP A 119 -0.24 -0.04 32.89
C ASP A 119 -1.15 1.18 33.06
N ASP A 120 -1.31 1.66 34.29
CA ASP A 120 -2.27 2.67 34.76
C ASP A 120 -2.19 4.08 34.12
N ASP A 121 -1.32 4.32 33.14
CA ASP A 121 -1.00 5.64 32.56
C ASP A 121 -1.52 5.86 31.11
N VAL A 122 -2.45 5.04 30.64
CA VAL A 122 -3.07 5.23 29.31
C VAL A 122 -4.15 6.30 29.39
N VAL A 123 -3.77 7.56 29.15
CA VAL A 123 -4.72 8.61 28.74
C VAL A 123 -5.15 8.30 27.32
N THR A 124 -6.14 7.42 27.18
CA THR A 124 -7.01 7.39 26.00
C THR A 124 -7.52 8.83 25.83
N ASP A 125 -7.26 9.50 24.70
CA ASP A 125 -8.07 10.68 24.36
C ASP A 125 -8.94 10.32 23.18
N PHE A 126 -10.19 10.68 23.35
CA PHE A 126 -11.36 9.95 22.96
C PHE A 126 -11.97 10.64 21.75
N ARG A 127 -12.60 9.87 20.87
CA ARG A 127 -14.00 10.22 20.64
C ARG A 127 -14.91 9.38 21.53
N HIS A 128 -14.58 8.11 21.84
CA HIS A 128 -15.45 7.25 22.68
C HIS A 128 -14.76 6.08 23.45
N GLY A 129 -13.44 6.08 23.66
CA GLY A 129 -12.82 5.20 24.68
C GLY A 129 -12.56 3.77 24.27
N LYS A 130 -12.37 3.55 22.98
CA LYS A 130 -12.03 2.24 22.41
C LYS A 130 -10.78 2.36 21.56
N LEU A 131 -9.91 1.35 21.66
CA LEU A 131 -8.80 1.13 20.75
C LEU A 131 -9.38 0.96 19.34
N LEU A 132 -8.99 1.82 18.40
CA LEU A 132 -9.48 1.78 17.02
C LEU A 132 -8.46 1.00 16.18
N VAL A 133 -8.88 -0.15 15.68
CA VAL A 133 -8.12 -0.92 14.69
C VAL A 133 -8.76 -0.66 13.33
N LYS A 134 -7.97 -0.19 12.38
CA LYS A 134 -8.39 -0.08 10.97
C LYS A 134 -7.43 -0.86 10.10
N ASP A 135 -7.95 -1.49 9.05
CA ASP A 135 -7.08 -1.93 7.95
C ASP A 135 -6.44 -0.71 7.26
N LEU A 136 -5.24 -0.89 6.71
CA LEU A 136 -4.50 0.21 6.09
C LEU A 136 -5.28 0.90 4.96
N ARG A 137 -6.14 0.19 4.21
CA ARG A 137 -6.87 0.75 3.07
C ARG A 137 -7.89 1.76 3.57
N SER A 138 -8.68 1.35 4.57
CA SER A 138 -9.64 2.22 5.23
C SER A 138 -8.96 3.39 5.95
N ALA A 139 -7.79 3.17 6.58
CA ALA A 139 -7.04 4.21 7.28
C ALA A 139 -6.46 5.30 6.34
N ALA A 140 -6.03 4.91 5.15
CA ALA A 140 -5.44 5.80 4.15
C ALA A 140 -6.47 6.47 3.23
N MET A 141 -7.58 5.79 2.93
CA MET A 141 -8.46 6.12 1.79
C MET A 141 -9.95 6.23 2.15
N GLY A 142 -10.36 5.82 3.35
CA GLY A 142 -11.76 5.81 3.77
C GLY A 142 -12.34 7.20 4.04
N ALA A 143 -13.66 7.29 4.18
CA ALA A 143 -14.36 8.52 4.57
C ALA A 143 -13.86 9.07 5.92
N GLU A 144 -13.47 8.17 6.82
CA GLU A 144 -12.82 8.47 8.09
C GLU A 144 -11.29 8.27 8.01
N LYS A 145 -10.66 8.83 6.98
CA LYS A 145 -9.20 8.79 6.80
C LYS A 145 -8.50 9.36 8.04
N VAL A 146 -7.55 8.59 8.58
CA VAL A 146 -6.78 8.96 9.80
C VAL A 146 -5.31 9.19 9.51
N LEU A 147 -4.80 8.67 8.39
CA LEU A 147 -3.42 8.88 7.94
C LEU A 147 -3.35 10.07 6.99
N SER A 148 -2.36 10.95 7.17
CA SER A 148 -1.94 11.88 6.14
C SER A 148 -1.41 11.12 4.91
N HIS A 149 -1.26 11.82 3.78
CA HIS A 149 -0.70 11.22 2.57
C HIS A 149 0.73 10.68 2.79
N ALA A 150 1.57 11.41 3.54
CA ALA A 150 2.92 10.99 3.86
C ALA A 150 2.94 9.73 4.76
N GLU A 151 2.12 9.70 5.81
CA GLU A 151 1.99 8.53 6.70
C GLU A 151 1.48 7.30 5.93
N ALA A 152 0.47 7.48 5.06
CA ALA A 152 -0.04 6.42 4.20
C ALA A 152 1.04 5.87 3.25
N ALA A 153 1.88 6.74 2.67
CA ALA A 153 2.99 6.33 1.80
C ALA A 153 4.07 5.54 2.55
N ILE A 154 4.39 5.92 3.79
CA ILE A 154 5.34 5.17 4.64
C ILE A 154 4.77 3.79 4.97
N CYS A 155 3.51 3.72 5.43
CA CYS A 155 2.84 2.46 5.72
C CYS A 155 2.75 1.55 4.48
N ALA A 156 2.42 2.12 3.33
CA ALA A 156 2.37 1.43 2.05
C ALA A 156 3.71 0.79 1.71
N HIS A 157 4.78 1.59 1.76
CA HIS A 157 6.13 1.12 1.47
C HIS A 157 6.59 0.04 2.45
N ALA A 158 6.34 0.24 3.74
CA ALA A 158 6.65 -0.74 4.79
C ALA A 158 5.97 -2.09 4.49
N ARG A 159 4.65 -2.09 4.24
CA ARG A 159 3.90 -3.30 3.87
C ARG A 159 4.47 -3.98 2.62
N SER A 160 4.78 -3.22 1.56
CA SER A 160 5.37 -3.78 0.34
C SER A 160 6.73 -4.44 0.60
N LEU A 161 7.59 -3.83 1.42
CA LEU A 161 8.87 -4.42 1.78
C LEU A 161 8.68 -5.72 2.59
N PHE A 162 7.75 -5.77 3.55
CA PHE A 162 7.50 -7.01 4.28
C PHE A 162 6.99 -8.13 3.39
N GLU A 163 6.02 -7.86 2.52
CA GLU A 163 5.54 -8.88 1.60
C GLU A 163 6.64 -9.35 0.63
N PHE A 164 7.53 -8.45 0.22
CA PHE A 164 8.71 -8.79 -0.58
C PHE A 164 9.66 -9.72 0.18
N HIS A 165 10.06 -9.40 1.41
CA HIS A 165 10.95 -10.28 2.19
C HIS A 165 10.24 -11.58 2.62
N ARG A 166 8.93 -11.58 2.80
CA ARG A 166 8.22 -12.83 3.07
C ARG A 166 8.17 -13.77 1.86
N ARG A 167 7.95 -13.22 0.66
CA ARG A 167 7.74 -14.03 -0.56
C ARG A 167 9.04 -14.46 -1.24
N PHE A 168 10.08 -13.64 -1.18
CA PHE A 168 11.32 -13.86 -1.93
C PHE A 168 12.44 -14.44 -1.06
N ARG A 169 12.12 -15.44 -0.21
CA ARG A 169 13.09 -16.09 0.70
C ARG A 169 14.10 -17.00 0.02
N PHE A 170 13.78 -17.50 -1.17
CA PHE A 170 14.64 -18.41 -1.92
C PHE A 170 14.96 -17.85 -3.31
N CYS A 171 16.14 -18.19 -3.81
CA CYS A 171 16.64 -17.73 -5.09
C CYS A 171 15.92 -18.44 -6.22
N GLY A 172 15.27 -17.69 -7.11
CA GLY A 172 14.61 -18.25 -8.30
C GLY A 172 15.57 -18.91 -9.30
N LEU A 173 16.90 -18.70 -9.16
CA LEU A 173 17.90 -19.31 -10.04
C LEU A 173 18.44 -20.66 -9.51
N CYS A 174 18.73 -20.76 -8.21
CA CYS A 174 19.43 -21.93 -7.63
C CYS A 174 18.74 -22.55 -6.40
N GLY A 175 17.62 -21.98 -5.94
CA GLY A 175 16.88 -22.46 -4.77
C GLY A 175 17.51 -22.16 -3.40
N ALA A 176 18.72 -21.58 -3.36
CA ALA A 176 19.36 -21.21 -2.09
C ALA A 176 18.62 -20.07 -1.39
N GLU A 177 18.83 -19.93 -0.08
CA GLU A 177 18.24 -18.85 0.71
C GLU A 177 18.71 -17.47 0.23
N MET A 178 17.86 -16.47 0.33
CA MET A 178 18.14 -15.08 -0.04
C MET A 178 18.30 -14.24 1.22
N ARG A 179 19.42 -13.53 1.34
CA ARG A 179 19.66 -12.57 2.42
C ARG A 179 19.22 -11.18 1.99
N ALA A 180 18.63 -10.41 2.90
CA ALA A 180 18.35 -9.01 2.62
C ALA A 180 19.68 -8.25 2.39
N SER A 181 19.69 -7.24 1.53
CA SER A 181 20.83 -6.33 1.35
C SER A 181 20.38 -4.88 1.13
N HIS A 182 21.28 -3.90 1.32
CA HIS A 182 21.06 -2.48 1.04
C HIS A 182 19.84 -1.90 1.77
N GLY A 183 19.82 -1.95 3.11
CA GLY A 183 18.69 -1.45 3.89
C GLY A 183 17.38 -2.15 3.55
N ALA A 184 17.45 -3.45 3.26
CA ALA A 184 16.32 -4.28 2.85
C ALA A 184 15.63 -3.84 1.54
N SER A 185 16.27 -2.99 0.72
CA SER A 185 15.75 -2.58 -0.59
C SER A 185 15.98 -3.61 -1.70
N ARG A 186 16.68 -4.71 -1.40
CA ARG A 186 16.87 -5.86 -2.28
C ARG A 186 17.16 -7.12 -1.46
N ARG A 187 17.14 -8.28 -2.12
CA ARG A 187 17.72 -9.51 -1.58
C ARG A 187 18.77 -10.08 -2.53
N VAL A 188 19.79 -10.68 -1.94
CA VAL A 188 20.93 -11.29 -2.63
C VAL A 188 20.98 -12.77 -2.25
N CYS A 189 21.31 -13.63 -3.21
CA CYS A 189 21.48 -15.05 -2.96
C CYS A 189 22.57 -15.29 -1.91
N SER A 190 22.33 -16.21 -0.98
CA SER A 190 23.30 -16.59 0.05
C SER A 190 24.57 -17.22 -0.52
N ARG A 191 24.49 -17.78 -1.74
CA ARG A 191 25.62 -18.28 -2.54
C ARG A 191 26.25 -17.21 -3.43
N ASN A 192 25.85 -15.95 -3.31
CA ASN A 192 26.54 -14.87 -3.99
C ASN A 192 27.84 -14.56 -3.22
N ALA A 193 28.97 -15.02 -3.73
CA ALA A 193 30.26 -14.89 -3.07
C ALA A 193 30.80 -13.44 -3.05
N VAL A 194 30.18 -12.52 -3.79
CA VAL A 194 30.81 -11.23 -4.12
C VAL A 194 30.21 -10.03 -3.38
N GLY A 195 29.05 -10.14 -2.72
CA GLY A 195 28.49 -9.11 -1.80
C GLY A 195 28.16 -7.73 -2.38
N GLU A 196 28.75 -7.38 -3.52
CA GLU A 196 28.62 -6.18 -4.31
C GLU A 196 28.24 -6.58 -5.74
N ALA A 197 27.97 -5.60 -6.61
CA ALA A 197 27.56 -5.81 -8.00
C ALA A 197 28.65 -6.58 -8.80
N SER A 198 28.72 -7.89 -8.61
CA SER A 198 29.55 -8.78 -9.39
C SER A 198 29.09 -8.73 -10.84
N LYS A 199 30.07 -8.70 -11.74
CA LYS A 199 29.88 -8.84 -13.19
C LYS A 199 28.87 -9.96 -13.47
N PRO A 200 27.96 -9.78 -14.44
CA PRO A 200 26.98 -10.81 -14.77
C PRO A 200 27.71 -12.13 -15.07
N VAL A 201 27.38 -13.17 -14.31
CA VAL A 201 27.80 -14.55 -14.59
C VAL A 201 26.96 -15.02 -15.78
N PRO A 202 27.57 -15.57 -16.85
CA PRO A 202 26.84 -16.09 -18.00
C PRO A 202 25.77 -17.12 -17.56
N ILE A 203 24.56 -16.99 -18.10
CA ILE A 203 23.49 -17.97 -17.90
C ILE A 203 23.87 -19.21 -18.70
N GLY A 204 24.28 -20.32 -18.06
CA GLY A 204 24.60 -21.54 -18.81
C GLY A 204 25.12 -22.73 -18.01
N ASP A 205 25.96 -22.52 -17.00
CA ASP A 205 26.61 -23.62 -16.30
C ASP A 205 25.99 -23.88 -14.92
N ALA A 206 25.16 -24.92 -14.82
CA ALA A 206 24.50 -25.32 -13.57
C ALA A 206 25.51 -25.55 -12.41
N HIS A 207 26.74 -25.97 -12.74
CA HIS A 207 27.82 -26.16 -11.78
C HIS A 207 28.36 -24.84 -11.19
N GLU A 208 28.32 -23.73 -11.96
CA GLU A 208 28.72 -22.41 -11.46
C GLU A 208 27.66 -21.81 -10.52
N LEU A 209 26.37 -22.08 -10.74
CA LEU A 209 25.28 -21.63 -9.85
C LEU A 209 25.29 -22.31 -8.47
N GLU A 210 25.91 -23.49 -8.35
CA GLU A 210 26.14 -24.16 -7.06
C GLU A 210 27.21 -23.46 -6.22
N GLN A 211 28.21 -22.84 -6.85
CA GLN A 211 29.37 -22.25 -6.17
C GLN A 211 29.30 -20.72 -6.06
N ASN A 212 28.70 -20.04 -7.04
CA ASN A 212 28.52 -18.59 -7.04
C ASN A 212 27.26 -18.19 -7.81
N CYS A 213 26.17 -17.88 -7.10
CA CYS A 213 24.91 -17.50 -7.74
C CYS A 213 24.72 -15.97 -7.74
N PRO A 214 24.59 -15.30 -8.91
CA PRO A 214 24.43 -13.85 -9.00
C PRO A 214 23.00 -13.38 -8.67
N GLY A 215 22.15 -14.25 -8.11
CA GLY A 215 20.74 -13.97 -7.86
C GLY A 215 20.55 -12.72 -7.01
N VAL A 216 19.93 -11.70 -7.60
CA VAL A 216 19.49 -10.48 -6.91
C VAL A 216 18.03 -10.24 -7.30
N VAL A 217 17.21 -9.89 -6.32
CA VAL A 217 15.80 -9.54 -6.53
C VAL A 217 15.50 -8.22 -5.84
N PHE A 218 14.64 -7.42 -6.47
CA PHE A 218 14.17 -6.14 -5.97
C PHE A 218 12.66 -6.22 -5.66
N PRO A 219 12.14 -5.35 -4.78
CA PRO A 219 10.70 -5.23 -4.57
C PRO A 219 9.96 -5.04 -5.88
N ARG A 220 8.88 -5.81 -6.06
CA ARG A 220 8.01 -5.78 -7.22
C ARG A 220 6.94 -4.70 -7.04
N THR A 221 6.65 -3.98 -8.13
CA THR A 221 5.49 -3.09 -8.23
C THR A 221 4.68 -3.52 -9.43
N ASP A 222 3.43 -3.92 -9.22
CA ASP A 222 2.55 -4.37 -10.31
C ASP A 222 1.79 -3.19 -10.92
N PRO A 223 2.03 -2.84 -12.19
CA PRO A 223 1.29 -1.75 -12.84
C PRO A 223 -0.15 -2.19 -13.13
N VAL A 224 -1.10 -1.35 -12.73
CA VAL A 224 -2.54 -1.57 -12.90
C VAL A 224 -3.13 -0.32 -13.52
N VAL A 225 -3.75 -0.44 -14.70
CA VAL A 225 -4.49 0.67 -15.29
C VAL A 225 -5.85 0.79 -14.60
N ILE A 226 -6.34 2.01 -14.42
CA ILE A 226 -7.69 2.27 -13.94
C ILE A 226 -8.30 3.44 -14.71
N THR A 227 -9.42 3.20 -15.37
CA THR A 227 -9.89 4.09 -16.43
C THR A 227 -11.30 4.59 -16.16
N ALA A 228 -11.45 5.92 -16.12
CA ALA A 228 -12.76 6.55 -16.21
C ALA A 228 -13.10 6.75 -17.68
N VAL A 229 -14.12 6.04 -18.16
CA VAL A 229 -14.52 6.03 -19.57
C VAL A 229 -15.75 6.92 -19.76
N ARG A 230 -15.63 7.92 -20.65
CA ARG A 230 -16.72 8.83 -21.02
C ARG A 230 -17.57 8.22 -22.14
N HIS A 231 -18.87 8.43 -22.06
CA HIS A 231 -19.80 8.11 -23.14
C HIS A 231 -19.45 8.89 -24.42
N PRO A 232 -19.64 8.33 -25.63
CA PRO A 232 -19.29 8.99 -26.89
C PRO A 232 -20.00 10.31 -27.13
N THR A 233 -21.26 10.44 -26.69
CA THR A 233 -22.14 11.57 -27.03
C THR A 233 -22.83 12.24 -25.85
N GLU A 234 -22.87 11.60 -24.68
CA GLU A 234 -23.66 12.05 -23.53
C GLU A 234 -22.76 12.34 -22.34
N LYS A 235 -23.28 13.11 -21.38
CA LYS A 235 -22.56 13.40 -20.13
C LYS A 235 -22.72 12.24 -19.15
N MET A 236 -22.11 11.12 -19.50
CA MET A 236 -22.16 9.86 -18.74
C MET A 236 -20.77 9.24 -18.59
N LEU A 237 -20.59 8.48 -17.52
CA LEU A 237 -19.41 7.63 -17.29
C LEU A 237 -19.80 6.15 -17.22
N LEU A 238 -18.98 5.29 -17.81
CA LEU A 238 -19.07 3.84 -17.62
C LEU A 238 -18.44 3.50 -16.27
N LEU A 239 -19.19 2.82 -15.42
CA LEU A 239 -18.68 2.24 -14.19
C LEU A 239 -19.06 0.76 -14.10
N ALA A 240 -18.20 -0.04 -13.51
CA ALA A 240 -18.36 -1.47 -13.31
C ALA A 240 -18.27 -1.84 -11.82
N ARG A 241 -18.80 -3.01 -11.46
CA ARG A 241 -18.68 -3.59 -10.12
C ARG A 241 -18.34 -5.07 -10.19
N SER A 242 -17.48 -5.51 -9.27
CA SER A 242 -17.21 -6.92 -9.03
C SER A 242 -18.11 -7.44 -7.90
N ALA A 243 -18.43 -8.74 -7.92
CA ALA A 243 -19.27 -9.40 -6.90
C ALA A 243 -18.77 -9.22 -5.45
N ARG A 244 -17.47 -8.94 -5.28
CA ARG A 244 -16.85 -8.67 -3.96
C ARG A 244 -17.15 -7.29 -3.39
N PHE A 245 -17.65 -6.35 -4.21
CA PHE A 245 -17.91 -4.99 -3.76
C PHE A 245 -19.20 -4.90 -2.95
N GLN A 246 -19.21 -3.95 -2.00
CA GLN A 246 -20.42 -3.58 -1.27
C GLN A 246 -21.56 -3.30 -2.27
N PRO A 247 -22.82 -3.63 -1.93
CA PRO A 247 -23.95 -3.42 -2.83
C PRO A 247 -23.96 -2.00 -3.41
N ASN A 248 -24.25 -1.87 -4.70
CA ASN A 248 -24.38 -0.58 -5.40
C ASN A 248 -23.10 0.28 -5.44
N LEU A 249 -21.94 -0.22 -4.98
CA LEU A 249 -20.64 0.41 -5.23
C LEU A 249 -20.17 0.06 -6.65
N TYR A 250 -20.09 1.08 -7.50
CA TYR A 250 -19.53 1.00 -8.85
C TYR A 250 -18.24 1.82 -8.92
N SER A 251 -17.27 1.38 -9.72
CA SER A 251 -15.94 1.97 -9.86
C SER A 251 -15.51 2.02 -11.33
N CYS A 252 -14.45 2.76 -11.61
CA CYS A 252 -13.71 2.69 -12.87
C CYS A 252 -13.25 1.24 -13.17
N VAL A 253 -13.21 0.88 -14.45
CA VAL A 253 -12.63 -0.38 -14.96
C VAL A 253 -11.13 -0.40 -14.66
N ALA A 254 -10.59 -1.53 -14.19
CA ALA A 254 -9.19 -1.61 -13.81
C ALA A 254 -8.64 -3.02 -13.88
N GLY A 255 -7.43 -3.15 -14.44
CA GLY A 255 -6.73 -4.43 -14.47
C GLY A 255 -5.23 -4.30 -14.68
N PHE A 256 -4.55 -5.44 -14.58
CA PHE A 256 -3.09 -5.49 -14.63
C PHE A 256 -2.61 -5.27 -16.06
N MET A 257 -1.48 -4.57 -16.22
CA MET A 257 -0.81 -4.55 -17.51
C MET A 257 -0.13 -5.89 -17.77
N GLU A 258 -0.20 -6.39 -18.99
CA GLU A 258 0.57 -7.55 -19.43
C GLU A 258 1.97 -7.17 -19.90
N HIS A 259 2.84 -8.17 -20.05
CA HIS A 259 4.20 -7.95 -20.52
C HIS A 259 4.19 -7.58 -22.00
N GLY A 260 4.77 -6.43 -22.33
CA GLY A 260 4.86 -5.95 -23.71
C GLY A 260 3.76 -4.97 -24.10
N GLU A 261 2.79 -4.71 -23.22
CA GLU A 261 1.76 -3.69 -23.44
C GLU A 261 2.23 -2.29 -23.01
N SER A 262 1.82 -1.29 -23.78
CA SER A 262 1.74 0.11 -23.35
C SER A 262 0.57 0.32 -22.38
N ILE A 263 0.55 1.49 -21.72
CA ILE A 263 -0.58 1.87 -20.85
C ILE A 263 -1.86 1.94 -21.67
N GLU A 264 -1.78 2.48 -22.89
CA GLU A 264 -2.90 2.64 -23.80
C GLU A 264 -3.47 1.28 -24.24
N GLU A 265 -2.61 0.32 -24.60
CA GLU A 265 -3.04 -1.03 -24.97
C GLU A 265 -3.72 -1.74 -23.80
N ALA A 266 -3.16 -1.66 -22.59
CA ALA A 266 -3.79 -2.23 -21.40
C ALA A 266 -5.15 -1.59 -21.10
N VAL A 267 -5.28 -0.26 -21.25
CA VAL A 267 -6.59 0.42 -21.09
C VAL A 267 -7.61 -0.08 -22.12
N GLN A 268 -7.19 -0.28 -23.38
CA GLN A 268 -8.07 -0.78 -24.43
C GLN A 268 -8.50 -2.22 -24.17
N ARG A 269 -7.54 -3.09 -23.84
CA ARG A 269 -7.80 -4.51 -23.55
C ARG A 269 -8.74 -4.66 -22.36
N GLU A 270 -8.40 -4.09 -21.21
CA GLU A 270 -9.18 -4.23 -19.97
C GLU A 270 -10.61 -3.71 -20.13
N THR A 271 -10.80 -2.56 -20.80
CA THR A 271 -12.16 -2.04 -21.03
C THR A 271 -12.95 -2.94 -21.95
N LEU A 272 -12.33 -3.48 -23.00
CA LEU A 272 -12.97 -4.38 -23.95
C LEU A 272 -13.32 -5.74 -23.32
N GLU A 273 -12.42 -6.32 -22.52
CA GLU A 273 -12.60 -7.62 -21.86
C GLU A 273 -13.74 -7.58 -20.84
N GLU A 274 -13.72 -6.61 -19.90
CA GLU A 274 -14.70 -6.57 -18.82
C GLU A 274 -16.09 -6.10 -19.30
N THR A 275 -16.15 -5.15 -20.24
CA THR A 275 -17.39 -4.42 -20.56
C THR A 275 -17.80 -4.47 -22.03
N GLY A 276 -16.98 -5.02 -22.92
CA GLY A 276 -17.22 -5.01 -24.36
C GLY A 276 -17.04 -3.65 -25.03
N VAL A 277 -16.67 -2.60 -24.27
CA VAL A 277 -16.60 -1.22 -24.77
C VAL A 277 -15.19 -0.91 -25.28
N ALA A 278 -15.07 -0.70 -26.59
CA ALA A 278 -13.83 -0.21 -27.21
C ALA A 278 -13.61 1.29 -26.91
N VAL A 279 -12.38 1.69 -26.59
CA VAL A 279 -12.04 3.07 -26.19
C VAL A 279 -10.92 3.70 -27.03
N HIS A 280 -10.93 5.03 -27.11
CA HIS A 280 -9.92 5.85 -27.76
C HIS A 280 -9.63 7.13 -26.94
N SER A 281 -8.77 8.01 -27.48
CA SER A 281 -8.41 9.29 -26.84
C SER A 281 -7.93 9.14 -25.40
N ILE A 282 -7.12 8.11 -25.15
CA ILE A 282 -6.63 7.73 -23.82
C ILE A 282 -5.66 8.81 -23.34
N LYS A 283 -5.87 9.29 -22.12
CA LYS A 283 -5.04 10.31 -21.49
C LYS A 283 -4.70 9.88 -20.07
N TYR A 284 -3.41 9.85 -19.76
CA TYR A 284 -2.95 9.75 -18.38
C TYR A 284 -3.50 10.90 -17.54
N HIS A 285 -3.91 10.60 -16.32
CA HIS A 285 -4.43 11.55 -15.35
C HIS A 285 -3.47 11.71 -14.16
N SER A 286 -3.31 10.64 -13.40
CA SER A 286 -2.50 10.60 -12.18
C SER A 286 -2.15 9.15 -11.84
N SER A 287 -1.27 8.96 -10.85
CA SER A 287 -0.96 7.63 -10.34
C SER A 287 -1.10 7.58 -8.82
N GLN A 288 -1.34 6.38 -8.30
CA GLN A 288 -1.51 6.16 -6.87
C GLN A 288 -0.91 4.80 -6.47
N PRO A 289 0.06 4.77 -5.54
CA PRO A 289 0.51 3.51 -4.94
C PRO A 289 -0.65 2.80 -4.23
N TRP A 290 -0.79 1.50 -4.48
CA TRP A 290 -1.84 0.66 -3.90
C TRP A 290 -1.22 -0.56 -3.21
N PRO A 291 -0.88 -0.45 -1.90
CA PRO A 291 -0.11 -1.44 -1.16
C PRO A 291 -0.97 -2.63 -0.68
N PHE A 292 -1.77 -3.22 -1.58
CA PHE A 292 -2.63 -4.36 -1.28
C PHE A 292 -2.54 -5.43 -2.39
N PRO A 293 -1.35 -6.02 -2.64
CA PRO A 293 -0.15 -5.96 -1.79
C PRO A 293 0.93 -4.94 -2.21
N TYR A 294 1.10 -4.64 -3.51
CA TYR A 294 2.16 -3.73 -4.00
C TYR A 294 1.92 -3.27 -5.45
N SER A 295 0.72 -2.80 -5.77
CA SER A 295 0.37 -2.29 -7.11
C SER A 295 0.67 -0.80 -7.26
N LEU A 296 0.86 -0.34 -8.49
CA LEU A 296 0.83 1.07 -8.88
C LEU A 296 -0.39 1.29 -9.76
N MET A 297 -1.38 2.01 -9.25
CA MET A 297 -2.56 2.39 -10.03
C MET A 297 -2.17 3.53 -10.97
N ILE A 298 -2.46 3.36 -12.24
CA ILE A 298 -2.22 4.32 -13.32
C ILE A 298 -3.60 4.78 -13.79
N GLY A 299 -4.01 5.95 -13.31
CA GLY A 299 -5.29 6.54 -13.61
C GLY A 299 -5.31 7.13 -15.01
N CYS A 300 -6.24 6.67 -15.83
CA CYS A 300 -6.47 7.14 -17.19
C CYS A 300 -7.90 7.64 -17.37
N MET A 301 -8.06 8.49 -18.39
CA MET A 301 -9.35 8.91 -18.91
C MET A 301 -9.42 8.47 -20.37
N ALA A 302 -10.56 7.96 -20.80
CA ALA A 302 -10.78 7.56 -22.18
C ALA A 302 -12.19 7.92 -22.65
N THR A 303 -12.40 7.89 -23.96
CA THR A 303 -13.72 8.05 -24.58
C THR A 303 -14.10 6.74 -25.23
N ALA A 304 -15.32 6.27 -24.96
CA ALA A 304 -15.85 5.08 -25.61
C ALA A 304 -16.18 5.35 -27.08
N SER A 305 -15.94 4.36 -27.91
CA SER A 305 -16.24 4.41 -29.35
C SER A 305 -17.72 4.13 -29.62
N ALA A 306 -18.39 3.42 -28.72
CA ALA A 306 -19.80 3.04 -28.79
C ALA A 306 -20.39 2.86 -27.38
N ALA A 307 -21.71 2.74 -27.28
CA ALA A 307 -22.42 2.69 -26.00
C ALA A 307 -22.85 1.28 -25.57
N GLU A 308 -22.82 0.30 -26.48
CA GLU A 308 -23.22 -1.06 -26.18
C GLU A 308 -22.26 -1.70 -25.15
N ILE A 309 -22.83 -2.23 -24.08
CA ILE A 309 -22.10 -2.95 -23.03
C ILE A 309 -22.38 -4.45 -23.21
N THR A 310 -21.32 -5.25 -23.20
CA THR A 310 -21.38 -6.71 -23.14
C THR A 310 -20.44 -7.19 -22.04
N ILE A 311 -21.00 -7.73 -20.97
CA ILE A 311 -20.26 -8.03 -19.74
C ILE A 311 -19.64 -9.44 -19.80
N ASP A 312 -18.39 -9.59 -19.37
CA ASP A 312 -17.87 -10.89 -18.93
C ASP A 312 -18.28 -11.17 -17.49
N GLU A 313 -19.30 -12.00 -17.32
CA GLU A 313 -19.86 -12.39 -16.02
C GLU A 313 -18.86 -13.15 -15.12
N LYS A 314 -17.71 -13.58 -15.65
CA LYS A 314 -16.65 -14.21 -14.85
C LYS A 314 -15.84 -13.18 -14.06
N GLU A 315 -15.71 -11.96 -14.55
CA GLU A 315 -14.84 -10.94 -13.96
C GLU A 315 -15.62 -9.89 -13.17
N ILE A 316 -16.71 -9.39 -13.75
CA ILE A 316 -17.55 -8.36 -13.15
C ILE A 316 -19.01 -8.81 -13.02
N GLU A 317 -19.69 -8.29 -12.01
CA GLU A 317 -21.10 -8.56 -11.73
C GLU A 317 -22.03 -7.67 -12.56
N ALA A 318 -21.65 -6.40 -12.77
CA ALA A 318 -22.44 -5.45 -13.54
C ALA A 318 -21.58 -4.29 -14.06
N ALA A 319 -21.98 -3.73 -15.20
CA ALA A 319 -21.47 -2.46 -15.74
C ALA A 319 -22.62 -1.64 -16.32
N ALA A 320 -22.57 -0.32 -16.13
CA ALA A 320 -23.60 0.60 -16.61
C ALA A 320 -23.04 2.00 -16.88
N TRP A 321 -23.74 2.72 -17.74
CA TRP A 321 -23.55 4.16 -17.94
C TRP A 321 -24.31 4.94 -16.87
N PHE A 322 -23.64 5.85 -16.18
CA PHE A 322 -24.23 6.72 -15.17
C PHE A 322 -24.16 8.17 -15.62
N SER A 323 -25.30 8.85 -15.59
CA SER A 323 -25.45 10.26 -15.95
C SER A 323 -24.74 11.20 -14.98
N LEU A 324 -24.47 12.40 -15.46
CA LEU A 324 -23.90 13.48 -14.66
C LEU A 324 -24.72 13.72 -13.37
N ASP A 325 -26.05 13.67 -13.45
CA ASP A 325 -26.94 13.91 -12.30
C ASP A 325 -26.86 12.75 -11.28
N GLU A 326 -26.85 11.49 -11.75
CA GLU A 326 -26.67 10.33 -10.88
C GLU A 326 -25.31 10.35 -10.18
N LEU A 327 -24.24 10.69 -10.91
CA LEU A 327 -22.89 10.79 -10.37
C LEU A 327 -22.77 11.92 -9.34
N GLN A 328 -23.37 13.09 -9.61
CA GLN A 328 -23.44 14.18 -8.64
C GLN A 328 -24.22 13.78 -7.39
N GLY A 329 -25.35 13.09 -7.56
CA GLY A 329 -26.13 12.52 -6.47
C GLY A 329 -25.28 11.58 -5.62
N ALA A 330 -24.55 10.65 -6.23
CA ALA A 330 -23.68 9.70 -5.53
C ALA A 330 -22.47 10.37 -4.85
N ILE A 331 -21.95 11.46 -5.43
CA ILE A 331 -20.84 12.25 -4.86
C ILE A 331 -21.28 13.05 -3.63
N ASN A 332 -22.47 13.66 -3.69
CA ASN A 332 -22.99 14.58 -2.67
C ASN A 332 -23.77 13.86 -1.55
N HIS A 333 -24.40 12.74 -1.87
CA HIS A 333 -25.23 11.97 -0.96
C HIS A 333 -24.71 10.54 -0.87
N SER A 334 -23.87 10.26 0.14
CA SER A 334 -23.34 8.91 0.37
C SER A 334 -24.39 7.87 0.75
N GLU A 335 -25.64 8.30 0.98
CA GLU A 335 -26.79 7.46 1.35
C GLU A 335 -27.77 7.18 0.19
N SER A 336 -27.48 7.63 -1.03
CA SER A 336 -28.22 7.15 -2.20
C SER A 336 -28.08 5.63 -2.31
N VAL A 337 -29.17 4.89 -2.09
CA VAL A 337 -29.14 3.43 -2.13
C VAL A 337 -28.84 2.93 -3.54
N ALA A 338 -29.16 3.70 -4.59
CA ALA A 338 -29.07 3.24 -5.97
C ALA A 338 -27.64 3.23 -6.56
N LEU A 339 -26.79 4.20 -6.20
CA LEU A 339 -25.41 4.32 -6.71
C LEU A 339 -24.48 4.85 -5.63
N ARG A 340 -23.40 4.11 -5.39
CA ARG A 340 -22.26 4.52 -4.56
C ARG A 340 -21.00 4.54 -5.43
N VAL A 341 -20.17 5.55 -5.21
CA VAL A 341 -18.86 5.70 -5.88
C VAL A 341 -17.73 5.64 -4.85
N PRO A 342 -16.49 5.33 -5.28
CA PRO A 342 -15.35 5.25 -4.36
C PRO A 342 -15.10 6.58 -3.64
N PRO A 343 -14.54 6.53 -2.41
CA PRO A 343 -14.27 7.72 -1.62
C PRO A 343 -13.25 8.63 -2.34
N PRO A 344 -13.21 9.95 -2.04
CA PRO A 344 -12.34 10.90 -2.72
C PRO A 344 -10.84 10.63 -2.53
N GLY A 345 -10.46 9.80 -1.55
CA GLY A 345 -9.08 9.35 -1.39
C GLY A 345 -8.63 8.37 -2.48
N ALA A 346 -9.53 7.48 -2.93
CA ALA A 346 -9.23 6.44 -3.90
C ALA A 346 -9.08 7.03 -5.31
N ILE A 347 -8.11 6.55 -6.10
CA ILE A 347 -7.86 7.05 -7.45
C ILE A 347 -9.12 7.00 -8.34
N ALA A 348 -9.94 5.96 -8.24
CA ALA A 348 -11.23 5.90 -8.93
C ALA A 348 -12.17 7.04 -8.52
N GLY A 349 -12.24 7.36 -7.22
CA GLY A 349 -13.04 8.45 -6.70
C GLY A 349 -12.52 9.82 -7.14
N VAL A 350 -11.20 9.99 -7.27
CA VAL A 350 -10.57 11.18 -7.84
C VAL A 350 -10.94 11.32 -9.31
N LEU A 351 -10.73 10.28 -10.12
CA LEU A 351 -11.05 10.28 -11.55
C LEU A 351 -12.53 10.64 -11.80
N ILE A 352 -13.45 9.99 -11.09
CA ILE A 352 -14.89 10.25 -11.24
C ILE A 352 -15.24 11.71 -10.94
N ARG A 353 -14.72 12.27 -9.83
CA ARG A 353 -15.01 13.66 -9.44
C ARG A 353 -14.44 14.65 -10.46
N ASP A 354 -13.20 14.45 -10.89
CA ASP A 354 -12.55 15.34 -11.85
C ASP A 354 -13.24 15.31 -13.23
N LEU A 355 -13.74 14.14 -13.66
CA LEU A 355 -14.53 14.05 -14.90
C LEU A 355 -15.92 14.67 -14.73
N VAL A 356 -16.58 14.47 -13.59
CA VAL A 356 -17.87 15.12 -13.30
C VAL A 356 -17.74 16.63 -13.35
N GLU A 357 -16.69 17.20 -12.76
CA GLU A 357 -16.41 18.64 -12.84
C GLU A 357 -16.18 19.11 -14.28
N LYS A 358 -15.39 18.37 -15.07
CA LYS A 358 -15.17 18.67 -16.50
C LYS A 358 -16.47 18.64 -17.30
N MET A 359 -17.31 17.60 -17.12
CA MET A 359 -18.60 17.48 -17.81
C MET A 359 -19.60 18.59 -17.43
N ARG A 360 -19.49 19.18 -16.23
CA ARG A 360 -20.31 20.34 -15.83
C ARG A 360 -19.89 21.64 -16.52
N ALA A 361 -18.60 21.76 -16.82
CA ALA A 361 -18.03 22.97 -17.41
C ALA A 361 -18.18 23.04 -18.94
N GLU A 362 -18.33 21.88 -19.60
CA GLU A 362 -18.76 21.74 -20.99
C GLU A 362 -20.23 22.09 -21.17
#